data_AF-A0A9X1HWJ7-F1
#
_entry.id   AF-A0A9X1HWJ7-F1
#
_cell.length_a   1.000
_cell.length_b   1.000
_cell.length_c   1.000
_cell.angle_alpha   90.00
_cell.angle_beta   90.00
_cell.angle_gamma   90.00
#
_symmetry.space_group_name_H-M   'P 1'
#
loop_
_entity.id
_entity.type
_entity.pdbx_description
1 polymer ?
#
loop_
_entity_poly.entity_id
_entity_poly.type
_entity_poly.pdbx_seq_one_letter_code
_entity_poly.pdbx_strand_id
1 'polypeptide(L)'
;MLLKTNNLKFTINLKYILPIGLSLLALNVMSAQEVIEDEKEIVETKAIDTTKSKNALKVDGVAAVVGDYIVLDSDVEKERLQLEAGGYSTKDIKDCELFGKLLENKLYAHHAIQDSIIVSDAEIRQQVDYQIEQFLQQVNGNMDRLLKFYKKEDEKSFRDEMFAINKANQLAQRMQAKIVDAVEITPDEVRTFFKNIPKDELPTFGTELKVAQIVAEPKVSEEEKQRVIDRLKSFKADIIENGASFRSKAVLYSEDPGSASRGGKYTLNKKKPQMVKEFREVAFALQEGEISEPFKTDYGYHIITLEKIRGQEYDVAHILLTPKVSNEAITEAKERLEKVRERIVSGDISFADAAKEASDEKETKNDGGQLINPTTQDYNFELTRMDPELYAQIQNLKDGEVSLVQTEQDRTGNVKFKILTVSDRVDDHTADYAKDFLKIKELALDEKKIQAIEKWQKEKILDTYIKISGEYRDCNFSSNWLKR
;
A
#
# COMPACT_ATOMS: atom_id res chain seq x y z
N MET A 1 6.13 -14.90 -2.95
CA MET A 1 7.39 -15.34 -3.57
C MET A 1 7.38 -14.74 -4.97
N LEU A 2 7.98 -13.55 -5.12
CA LEU A 2 7.83 -12.72 -6.32
C LEU A 2 9.02 -12.92 -7.26
N LEU A 3 8.65 -13.02 -8.53
CA LEU A 3 9.42 -13.39 -9.70
C LEU A 3 10.79 -12.71 -9.75
N LYS A 4 11.85 -13.53 -9.82
CA LYS A 4 13.14 -13.13 -10.37
C LYS A 4 12.93 -12.80 -11.86
N THR A 5 12.74 -11.53 -12.19
CA THR A 5 12.98 -11.04 -13.54
C THR A 5 14.49 -10.94 -13.75
N ASN A 6 15.08 -12.08 -14.11
CA ASN A 6 16.41 -12.15 -14.73
C ASN A 6 16.28 -11.61 -16.16
N ASN A 7 16.43 -10.30 -16.34
CA ASN A 7 16.79 -9.76 -17.66
C ASN A 7 18.30 -9.94 -17.83
N LEU A 8 18.69 -11.09 -18.41
CA LEU A 8 20.08 -11.39 -18.75
C LEU A 8 20.24 -11.53 -20.26
N LYS A 9 21.23 -10.76 -20.75
CA LYS A 9 22.16 -11.05 -21.85
C LYS A 9 21.69 -10.78 -23.28
N PHE A 10 22.14 -9.64 -23.77
CA PHE A 10 22.85 -9.62 -25.05
C PHE A 10 24.13 -8.76 -24.90
N THR A 11 25.17 -9.13 -25.66
CA THR A 11 26.53 -8.53 -25.75
C THR A 11 27.57 -8.90 -24.69
N ILE A 12 28.08 -10.14 -24.75
CA ILE A 12 29.51 -10.42 -24.51
C ILE A 12 30.07 -10.99 -25.82
N ASN A 13 30.88 -10.18 -26.52
CA ASN A 13 31.96 -10.64 -27.39
C ASN A 13 32.74 -9.41 -27.89
N LEU A 14 34.01 -9.26 -27.48
CA LEU A 14 35.20 -9.41 -28.35
C LEU A 14 36.48 -8.78 -27.75
N LYS A 15 37.38 -9.67 -27.27
CA LYS A 15 38.85 -9.70 -27.39
C LYS A 15 39.79 -8.64 -26.74
N TYR A 16 40.58 -9.15 -25.78
CA TYR A 16 42.05 -9.11 -25.61
C TYR A 16 42.90 -8.02 -26.29
N ILE A 17 43.84 -7.41 -25.53
CA ILE A 17 45.31 -7.59 -25.63
C ILE A 17 46.02 -6.83 -24.47
N LEU A 18 46.84 -7.56 -23.70
CA LEU A 18 47.97 -7.06 -22.88
C LEU A 18 49.26 -7.27 -23.72
N PRO A 19 50.38 -6.54 -23.54
CA PRO A 19 51.33 -6.90 -22.46
C PRO A 19 52.15 -5.73 -21.83
N ILE A 20 52.40 -5.72 -20.52
CA ILE A 20 53.63 -6.09 -19.76
C ILE A 20 54.85 -5.13 -19.87
N GLY A 21 55.39 -4.72 -18.70
CA GLY A 21 56.81 -4.41 -18.44
C GLY A 21 57.00 -3.54 -17.16
N LEU A 22 57.32 -4.08 -15.97
CA LEU A 22 58.65 -4.25 -15.34
C LEU A 22 59.57 -2.99 -15.44
N SER A 23 60.36 -2.50 -14.47
CA SER A 23 60.68 -2.77 -13.06
C SER A 23 61.80 -1.78 -12.63
N LEU A 24 62.03 -1.62 -11.32
CA LEU A 24 63.30 -1.34 -10.60
C LEU A 24 63.98 0.07 -10.54
N LEU A 25 63.98 0.60 -9.30
CA LEU A 25 65.06 1.14 -8.43
C LEU A 25 66.08 2.25 -8.84
N ALA A 26 66.04 3.33 -8.04
CA ALA A 26 67.09 3.99 -7.22
C ALA A 26 68.47 4.43 -7.79
N LEU A 27 68.84 5.71 -7.61
CA LEU A 27 69.87 6.21 -6.66
C LEU A 27 70.18 7.72 -6.84
N ASN A 28 70.59 8.35 -5.73
CA ASN A 28 70.94 9.76 -5.52
C ASN A 28 72.27 10.18 -6.15
N VAL A 29 72.42 11.47 -6.50
CA VAL A 29 73.67 12.24 -6.31
C VAL A 29 73.36 13.71 -6.00
N MET A 30 73.92 14.20 -4.89
CA MET A 30 73.99 15.62 -4.49
C MET A 30 75.18 16.31 -5.19
N SER A 31 75.08 17.61 -5.44
CA SER A 31 76.26 18.50 -5.50
C SER A 31 75.89 19.90 -5.00
N ALA A 32 76.75 20.42 -4.14
CA ALA A 32 76.70 21.70 -3.42
C ALA A 32 77.00 22.88 -4.36
N GLN A 33 76.26 23.98 -4.28
CA GLN A 33 76.50 25.23 -3.52
C GLN A 33 77.55 26.16 -4.13
N GLU A 34 77.11 27.37 -4.49
CA GLU A 34 77.86 28.59 -4.25
C GLU A 34 76.89 29.72 -3.87
N VAL A 35 77.32 30.50 -2.87
CA VAL A 35 76.60 31.62 -2.26
C VAL A 35 77.25 32.90 -2.78
N ILE A 36 76.43 33.84 -3.24
CA ILE A 36 76.79 35.26 -3.32
C ILE A 36 75.66 36.02 -2.62
N GLU A 37 76.00 36.68 -1.51
CA GLU A 37 75.15 37.64 -0.80
C GLU A 37 75.21 38.97 -1.53
N ASP A 38 74.04 39.60 -1.76
CA ASP A 38 73.94 41.05 -1.78
C ASP A 38 72.58 41.52 -1.24
N GLU A 39 72.71 42.45 -0.30
CA GLU A 39 71.84 43.52 0.20
C GLU A 39 70.40 43.28 0.70
N LYS A 40 70.15 43.93 1.84
CA LYS A 40 68.93 43.95 2.65
C LYS A 40 67.81 44.71 1.97
N GLU A 41 66.65 44.06 1.82
CA GLU A 41 65.36 44.75 1.83
C GLU A 41 64.37 44.05 2.77
N ILE A 42 63.92 44.84 3.75
CA ILE A 42 62.60 44.87 4.40
C ILE A 42 62.02 43.51 4.86
N VAL A 43 62.06 43.28 6.17
CA VAL A 43 61.31 42.21 6.84
C VAL A 43 59.81 42.54 6.79
N GLU A 44 59.13 42.14 5.73
CA GLU A 44 57.73 41.72 5.84
C GLU A 44 57.71 40.28 6.30
N THR A 45 57.24 40.05 7.53
CA THR A 45 56.84 38.73 7.99
C THR A 45 55.76 38.19 7.05
N LYS A 46 56.15 37.36 6.07
CA LYS A 46 55.18 36.50 5.38
C LYS A 46 54.57 35.61 6.45
N ALA A 47 53.30 35.84 6.73
CA ALA A 47 52.48 34.86 7.42
C ALA A 47 52.64 33.55 6.64
N ILE A 48 53.24 32.56 7.28
CA ILE A 48 53.21 31.19 6.79
C ILE A 48 51.74 30.80 6.89
N ASP A 49 51.07 30.74 5.74
CA ASP A 49 49.73 30.24 5.65
C ASP A 49 49.72 28.80 6.18
N THR A 50 49.13 28.64 7.36
CA THR A 50 49.00 27.35 8.06
C THR A 50 47.77 26.59 7.59
N THR A 51 47.16 26.96 6.46
CA THR A 51 46.11 26.17 5.80
C THR A 51 46.67 24.93 5.07
N LYS A 52 47.54 24.15 5.74
CA LYS A 52 47.35 22.70 5.67
C LYS A 52 46.06 22.41 6.42
N SER A 53 44.95 22.56 5.71
CA SER A 53 43.61 22.21 6.16
C SER A 53 43.69 20.78 6.73
N LYS A 54 43.58 20.70 8.06
CA LYS A 54 43.32 19.47 8.77
C LYS A 54 42.08 18.86 8.14
N ASN A 55 42.19 17.64 7.61
CA ASN A 55 41.11 16.74 7.19
C ASN A 55 39.73 17.41 7.17
N ALA A 56 39.41 18.10 6.06
CA ALA A 56 38.06 18.60 5.85
C ALA A 56 37.11 17.40 5.96
N LEU A 57 36.26 17.41 6.99
CA LEU A 57 35.27 16.37 7.18
C LEU A 57 34.19 16.56 6.10
N LYS A 58 34.06 15.62 5.17
CA LYS A 58 32.99 15.65 4.17
C LYS A 58 31.65 15.51 4.92
N VAL A 59 30.88 16.60 4.99
CA VAL A 59 29.58 16.62 5.69
C VAL A 59 28.52 15.90 4.85
N ASP A 60 28.33 16.36 3.61
CA ASP A 60 27.55 15.70 2.57
C ASP A 60 28.03 16.23 1.21
N GLY A 61 28.11 15.38 0.21
CA GLY A 61 28.62 15.74 -1.11
C GLY A 61 27.53 15.76 -2.16
N VAL A 62 27.68 16.63 -3.17
CA VAL A 62 26.84 16.60 -4.37
C VAL A 62 27.34 15.47 -5.27
N ALA A 63 26.62 14.35 -5.26
CA ALA A 63 26.90 13.18 -6.08
C ALA A 63 26.58 13.44 -7.57
N ALA A 64 25.47 14.15 -7.85
CA ALA A 64 25.15 14.58 -9.21
C ALA A 64 24.34 15.88 -9.27
N VAL A 65 24.39 16.50 -10.46
CA VAL A 65 23.51 17.58 -10.90
C VAL A 65 22.76 17.11 -12.14
N VAL A 66 21.43 17.26 -12.15
CA VAL A 66 20.53 16.89 -13.25
C VAL A 66 19.59 18.07 -13.50
N GLY A 67 19.91 18.89 -14.51
CA GLY A 67 19.20 20.15 -14.76
C GLY A 67 19.25 21.06 -13.54
N ASP A 68 18.08 21.42 -13.03
CA ASP A 68 17.90 22.29 -11.84
C ASP A 68 17.95 21.52 -10.51
N TYR A 69 18.08 20.20 -10.55
CA TYR A 69 18.10 19.35 -9.36
C TYR A 69 19.50 18.84 -9.04
N ILE A 70 19.76 18.65 -7.75
CA ILE A 70 20.94 17.98 -7.24
C ILE A 70 20.56 16.65 -6.59
N VAL A 71 21.50 15.72 -6.59
CA VAL A 71 21.45 14.45 -5.85
C VAL A 71 22.63 14.45 -4.89
N LEU A 72 22.34 14.28 -3.60
CA LEU A 72 23.35 14.22 -2.55
C LEU A 72 23.80 12.78 -2.30
N ASP A 73 25.01 12.61 -1.76
CA ASP A 73 25.49 11.30 -1.31
C ASP A 73 24.54 10.73 -0.24
N SER A 74 24.04 11.57 0.66
CA SER A 74 23.08 11.14 1.68
C SER A 74 21.71 10.72 1.14
N ASP A 75 21.32 11.13 -0.07
CA ASP A 75 20.02 10.78 -0.65
C ASP A 75 19.92 9.29 -0.99
N VAL A 76 21.04 8.67 -1.38
CA VAL A 76 21.11 7.21 -1.66
C VAL A 76 20.83 6.41 -0.40
N GLU A 77 21.45 6.80 0.72
CA GLU A 77 21.23 6.16 2.01
C GLU A 77 19.81 6.42 2.55
N LYS A 78 19.28 7.64 2.38
CA LYS A 78 17.88 7.95 2.75
C LYS A 78 16.89 7.08 1.97
N GLU A 79 17.09 6.91 0.67
CA GLU A 79 16.24 6.03 -0.17
C GLU A 79 16.31 4.58 0.31
N ARG A 80 17.51 4.09 0.66
CA ARG A 80 17.70 2.74 1.24
C ARG A 80 16.92 2.58 2.55
N LEU A 81 17.08 3.51 3.49
CA LEU A 81 16.38 3.49 4.77
C LEU A 81 14.87 3.55 4.61
N GLN A 82 14.38 4.32 3.62
CA GLN A 82 12.95 4.41 3.31
C GLN A 82 12.40 3.06 2.80
N LEU A 83 13.15 2.35 1.96
CA LEU A 83 12.77 1.01 1.49
C LEU A 83 12.71 0.01 2.65
N GLU A 84 13.69 0.04 3.56
CA GLU A 84 13.73 -0.83 4.74
C GLU A 84 12.57 -0.54 5.69
N ALA A 85 12.25 0.74 5.91
CA ALA A 85 11.09 1.15 6.71
C ALA A 85 9.76 0.69 6.10
N GLY A 86 9.69 0.56 4.78
CA GLY A 86 8.56 -0.03 4.05
C GLY A 86 8.48 -1.56 4.08
N GLY A 87 9.44 -2.23 4.74
CA GLY A 87 9.50 -3.70 4.84
C GLY A 87 10.19 -4.39 3.66
N TYR A 88 10.83 -3.64 2.76
CA TYR A 88 11.56 -4.20 1.62
C TYR A 88 13.00 -4.59 2.01
N SER A 89 13.49 -5.70 1.48
CA SER A 89 14.90 -6.09 1.66
C SER A 89 15.79 -5.33 0.68
N THR A 90 16.79 -4.63 1.21
CA THR A 90 17.78 -3.84 0.45
C THR A 90 19.13 -4.56 0.31
N LYS A 91 19.24 -5.80 0.80
CA LYS A 91 20.51 -6.55 0.86
C LYS A 91 21.16 -6.76 -0.50
N ASP A 92 20.35 -6.95 -1.53
CA ASP A 92 20.81 -7.22 -2.89
C ASP A 92 20.85 -5.94 -3.76
N ILE A 93 20.39 -4.80 -3.23
CA ILE A 93 20.33 -3.53 -3.97
C ILE A 93 21.63 -2.76 -3.80
N LYS A 94 22.28 -2.45 -4.92
CA LYS A 94 23.54 -1.69 -4.93
C LYS A 94 23.29 -0.19 -4.91
N ASP A 95 24.23 0.57 -4.35
CA ASP A 95 24.15 2.04 -4.30
C ASP A 95 24.03 2.66 -5.71
N CYS A 96 24.72 2.10 -6.70
CA CYS A 96 24.60 2.52 -8.10
C CYS A 96 23.16 2.42 -8.65
N GLU A 97 22.39 1.40 -8.24
CA GLU A 97 21.02 1.19 -8.72
C GLU A 97 20.07 2.22 -8.10
N LEU A 98 20.19 2.44 -6.78
CA LEU A 98 19.44 3.49 -6.08
C LEU A 98 19.80 4.88 -6.63
N PHE A 99 21.08 5.14 -6.84
CA PHE A 99 21.55 6.39 -7.42
C PHE A 99 21.00 6.60 -8.83
N GLY A 100 21.00 5.56 -9.68
CA GLY A 100 20.37 5.60 -11.00
C GLY A 100 18.89 5.98 -10.95
N LYS A 101 18.13 5.36 -10.05
CA LYS A 101 16.71 5.70 -9.82
C LYS A 101 16.52 7.16 -9.39
N LEU A 102 17.40 7.67 -8.52
CA LEU A 102 17.35 9.08 -8.10
C LEU A 102 17.60 10.03 -9.28
N LEU A 103 18.57 9.71 -10.15
CA LEU A 103 18.84 10.48 -11.38
C LEU A 103 17.62 10.51 -12.30
N GLU A 104 16.98 9.35 -12.54
CA GLU A 104 15.74 9.25 -13.33
C GLU A 104 14.65 10.15 -12.76
N ASN A 105 14.40 10.04 -11.46
CA ASN A 105 13.39 10.85 -10.77
C ASN A 105 13.65 12.36 -10.91
N LYS A 106 14.91 12.80 -10.77
CA LYS A 106 15.29 14.21 -10.97
C LYS A 106 15.11 14.67 -12.42
N LEU A 107 15.43 13.80 -13.38
CA LEU A 107 15.23 14.10 -14.80
C LEU A 107 13.75 14.34 -15.12
N TYR A 108 12.86 13.46 -14.64
CA TYR A 108 11.42 13.64 -14.82
C TYR A 108 10.92 14.93 -14.18
N ALA A 109 11.34 15.22 -12.94
CA ALA A 109 10.93 16.43 -12.24
C ALA A 109 11.40 17.72 -12.96
N HIS A 110 12.62 17.72 -13.52
CA HIS A 110 13.14 18.84 -14.31
C HIS A 110 12.30 19.10 -15.56
N HIS A 111 12.04 18.06 -16.35
CA HIS A 111 11.24 18.19 -17.56
C HIS A 111 9.76 18.47 -17.24
N ALA A 112 9.24 17.99 -16.11
CA ALA A 112 7.88 18.31 -15.67
C ALA A 112 7.67 19.82 -15.53
N ILE A 113 8.66 20.53 -14.99
CA ILE A 113 8.62 21.98 -14.86
C ILE A 113 8.69 22.64 -16.23
N GLN A 114 9.59 22.19 -17.11
CA GLN A 114 9.73 22.73 -18.47
C GLN A 114 8.43 22.55 -19.29
N ASP A 115 7.79 21.40 -19.14
CA ASP A 115 6.51 21.07 -19.77
C ASP A 115 5.29 21.68 -19.07
N SER A 116 5.52 22.54 -18.07
CA SER A 116 4.48 23.23 -17.31
C SER A 116 3.45 22.28 -16.66
N ILE A 117 3.89 21.10 -16.22
CA ILE A 117 3.06 20.19 -15.42
C ILE A 117 2.78 20.86 -14.08
N ILE A 118 1.51 21.16 -13.84
CA ILE A 118 1.07 21.84 -12.63
C ILE A 118 0.97 20.82 -11.50
N VAL A 119 1.52 21.15 -10.33
CA VAL A 119 1.36 20.45 -9.06
C VAL A 119 0.93 21.48 -8.01
N SER A 120 -0.13 21.19 -7.28
CA SER A 120 -0.69 22.11 -6.28
C SER A 120 0.16 22.12 -5.01
N ASP A 121 0.67 23.28 -4.63
CA ASP A 121 1.40 23.44 -3.37
C ASP A 121 0.52 23.14 -2.15
N ALA A 122 -0.78 23.39 -2.23
CA ALA A 122 -1.71 23.08 -1.15
C ALA A 122 -1.88 21.57 -0.96
N GLU A 123 -1.97 20.81 -2.04
CA GLU A 123 -2.06 19.33 -2.00
C GLU A 123 -0.77 18.74 -1.40
N ILE A 124 0.40 19.23 -1.83
CA ILE A 124 1.68 18.77 -1.29
C ILE A 124 1.78 19.07 0.22
N ARG A 125 1.37 20.27 0.67
CA ARG A 125 1.40 20.62 2.09
C ARG A 125 0.50 19.70 2.91
N GLN A 126 -0.69 19.37 2.42
CA GLN A 126 -1.58 18.41 3.06
C GLN A 126 -0.98 17.00 3.12
N GLN A 127 -0.29 16.57 2.06
CA GLN A 127 0.42 15.29 2.06
C GLN A 127 1.56 15.27 3.09
N VAL A 128 2.33 16.37 3.21
CA VAL A 128 3.38 16.53 4.21
C VAL A 128 2.80 16.47 5.63
N ASP A 129 1.69 17.16 5.89
CA ASP A 129 1.00 17.11 7.18
C ASP A 129 0.62 15.67 7.56
N TYR A 130 -0.02 14.95 6.62
CA TYR A 130 -0.40 13.56 6.82
C TYR A 130 0.80 12.66 7.08
N GLN A 131 1.90 12.80 6.32
CA GLN A 131 3.12 12.01 6.52
C GLN A 131 3.76 12.29 7.88
N ILE A 132 3.80 13.54 8.32
CA ILE A 132 4.31 13.91 9.64
C ILE A 132 3.46 13.29 10.75
N GLU A 133 2.13 13.29 10.61
CA GLU A 133 1.23 12.60 11.55
C GLU A 133 1.55 11.10 11.64
N GLN A 134 1.82 10.43 10.51
CA GLN A 134 2.20 9.01 10.52
C GLN A 134 3.55 8.78 11.21
N PHE A 135 4.55 9.61 10.93
CA PHE A 135 5.86 9.49 11.58
C PHE A 135 5.78 9.77 13.09
N LEU A 136 4.96 10.74 13.50
CA LEU A 136 4.73 11.03 14.91
C LEU A 136 4.14 9.81 15.65
N GLN A 137 3.28 9.02 15.01
CA GLN A 137 2.75 7.80 15.63
C GLN A 137 3.86 6.78 15.97
N GLN A 138 4.90 6.70 15.14
CA GLN A 138 6.05 5.80 15.37
C GLN A 138 6.94 6.25 16.54
N VAL A 139 6.97 7.55 16.84
CA VAL A 139 7.78 8.14 17.93
C VAL A 139 6.96 8.61 19.13
N ASN A 140 5.77 8.03 19.33
CA ASN A 140 4.85 8.34 20.44
C ASN A 140 4.43 9.83 20.50
N GLY A 141 4.25 10.47 19.35
CA GLY A 141 3.80 11.86 19.24
C GLY A 141 4.85 12.92 19.55
N ASN A 142 6.12 12.54 19.72
CA ASN A 142 7.18 13.49 20.11
C ASN A 142 7.95 14.02 18.89
N MET A 143 7.75 15.31 18.57
CA MET A 143 8.42 15.98 17.45
C MET A 143 9.94 16.05 17.61
N ASP A 144 10.47 16.30 18.81
CA ASP A 144 11.93 16.38 19.02
C ASP A 144 12.63 15.06 18.70
N ARG A 145 11.99 13.93 19.05
CA ARG A 145 12.50 12.60 18.69
C ARG A 145 12.49 12.38 17.19
N LEU A 146 11.44 12.84 16.50
CA LEU A 146 11.34 12.75 15.05
C LEU A 146 12.44 13.57 14.36
N LEU A 147 12.63 14.81 14.78
CA LEU A 147 13.68 15.69 14.25
C LEU A 147 15.07 15.10 14.48
N LYS A 148 15.32 14.53 15.66
CA LYS A 148 16.60 13.86 15.96
C LYS A 148 16.83 12.61 15.08
N PHE A 149 15.79 11.85 14.77
CA PHE A 149 15.86 10.68 13.90
C PHE A 149 16.24 11.08 12.46
N TYR A 150 15.57 12.09 11.91
CA TYR A 150 15.85 12.61 10.56
C TYR A 150 17.01 13.62 10.51
N LYS A 151 17.69 13.86 11.64
CA LYS A 151 18.81 14.81 11.78
C LYS A 151 18.44 16.22 11.29
N LYS A 152 17.28 16.73 11.73
CA LYS A 152 16.77 18.06 11.42
C LYS A 152 16.85 18.99 12.61
N GLU A 153 17.12 20.26 12.33
CA GLU A 153 17.31 21.29 13.35
C GLU A 153 15.96 21.74 13.94
N ASP A 154 14.92 21.80 13.12
CA ASP A 154 13.60 22.30 13.49
C ASP A 154 12.49 21.75 12.59
N GLU A 155 11.24 21.91 13.03
CA GLU A 155 10.06 21.42 12.31
C GLU A 155 9.87 22.09 10.94
N LYS A 156 10.20 23.38 10.82
CA LYS A 156 10.03 24.11 9.56
C LYS A 156 11.02 23.60 8.52
N SER A 157 12.30 23.43 8.87
CA SER A 157 13.30 22.89 7.95
C SER A 157 12.95 21.46 7.50
N PHE A 158 12.43 20.63 8.40
CA PHE A 158 11.94 19.29 8.05
C PHE A 158 10.75 19.35 7.08
N ARG A 159 9.74 20.18 7.36
CA ARG A 159 8.56 20.36 6.50
C ARG A 159 8.93 20.89 5.11
N ASP A 160 9.85 21.85 5.03
CA ASP A 160 10.28 22.44 3.77
C ASP A 160 11.02 21.42 2.89
N GLU A 161 11.87 20.57 3.48
CA GLU A 161 12.53 19.48 2.75
C GLU A 161 11.52 18.42 2.28
N MET A 162 10.61 17.99 3.16
CA MET A 162 9.55 17.04 2.80
C MET A 162 8.66 17.59 1.69
N PHE A 163 8.34 18.88 1.73
CA PHE A 163 7.61 19.57 0.67
C PHE A 163 8.38 19.52 -0.66
N ALA A 164 9.67 19.84 -0.65
CA ALA A 164 10.50 19.82 -1.86
C ALA A 164 10.62 18.40 -2.45
N ILE A 165 10.81 17.39 -1.62
CA ILE A 165 10.88 15.98 -2.02
C ILE A 165 9.54 15.53 -2.60
N ASN A 166 8.43 15.73 -1.88
CA ASN A 166 7.11 15.32 -2.33
C ASN A 166 6.70 16.02 -3.62
N LYS A 167 7.00 17.32 -3.75
CA LYS A 167 6.74 18.07 -4.98
C LYS A 167 7.55 17.53 -6.16
N ALA A 168 8.85 17.25 -5.97
CA ALA A 168 9.67 16.65 -7.02
C ALA A 168 9.17 15.26 -7.42
N ASN A 169 8.79 14.42 -6.45
CA ASN A 169 8.23 13.09 -6.70
C ASN A 169 6.89 13.17 -7.44
N GLN A 170 6.00 14.09 -7.07
CA GLN A 170 4.72 14.24 -7.75
C GLN A 170 4.88 14.79 -9.18
N LEU A 171 5.82 15.72 -9.39
CA LEU A 171 6.20 16.20 -10.71
C LEU A 171 6.72 15.04 -11.58
N ALA A 172 7.62 14.23 -11.04
CA ALA A 172 8.18 13.08 -11.74
C ALA A 172 7.10 12.05 -12.11
N GLN A 173 6.21 11.71 -11.17
CA GLN A 173 5.09 10.80 -11.41
C GLN A 173 4.14 11.33 -12.50
N ARG A 174 3.76 12.62 -12.44
CA ARG A 174 2.89 13.21 -13.46
C ARG A 174 3.57 13.26 -14.83
N MET A 175 4.87 13.50 -14.89
CA MET A 175 5.63 13.44 -16.14
C MET A 175 5.66 12.01 -16.69
N GLN A 176 5.97 11.00 -15.87
CA GLN A 176 5.91 9.60 -16.29
C GLN A 176 4.53 9.23 -16.84
N ALA A 177 3.46 9.59 -16.13
CA ALA A 177 2.09 9.38 -16.59
C ALA A 177 1.82 10.07 -17.93
N LYS A 178 2.24 11.33 -18.09
CA LYS A 178 2.10 12.09 -19.35
C LYS A 178 2.84 11.42 -20.52
N ILE A 179 4.02 10.84 -20.29
CA ILE A 179 4.80 10.14 -21.33
C ILE A 179 4.02 8.94 -21.88
N VAL A 180 3.31 8.22 -21.01
CA VAL A 180 2.62 6.98 -21.37
C VAL A 180 1.12 7.14 -21.67
N ASP A 181 0.55 8.31 -21.43
CA ASP A 181 -0.89 8.58 -21.54
C ASP A 181 -1.44 8.29 -22.95
N ALA A 182 -0.72 8.71 -23.98
CA ALA A 182 -1.10 8.49 -25.38
C ALA A 182 -0.63 7.15 -25.95
N VAL A 183 -0.02 6.28 -25.12
CA VAL A 183 0.50 4.99 -25.57
C VAL A 183 -0.66 4.00 -25.65
N GLU A 184 -1.07 3.69 -26.87
CA GLU A 184 -2.04 2.65 -27.17
C GLU A 184 -1.37 1.45 -27.85
N ILE A 185 -1.97 0.27 -27.74
CA ILE A 185 -1.50 -0.97 -28.38
C ILE A 185 -2.55 -1.50 -29.36
N THR A 186 -2.12 -1.80 -30.58
CA THR A 186 -2.97 -2.38 -31.64
C THR A 186 -2.93 -3.92 -31.61
N PRO A 187 -3.97 -4.62 -32.10
CA PRO A 187 -3.96 -6.10 -32.13
C PRO A 187 -2.77 -6.72 -32.87
N ASP A 188 -2.27 -6.05 -33.92
CA ASP A 188 -1.09 -6.52 -34.67
C ASP A 188 0.21 -6.35 -33.90
N GLU A 189 0.34 -5.29 -33.10
CA GLU A 189 1.45 -5.13 -32.16
C GLU A 189 1.40 -6.19 -31.07
N VAL A 190 0.22 -6.49 -30.51
CA VAL A 190 0.05 -7.58 -29.53
C VAL A 190 0.46 -8.93 -30.14
N ARG A 191 0.09 -9.19 -31.40
CA ARG A 191 0.51 -10.39 -32.13
C ARG A 191 2.02 -10.46 -32.29
N THR A 192 2.65 -9.33 -32.60
CA THR A 192 4.10 -9.25 -32.81
C THR A 192 4.85 -9.44 -31.50
N PHE A 193 4.41 -8.76 -30.44
CA PHE A 193 4.90 -8.93 -29.08
C PHE A 193 4.88 -10.42 -28.67
N PHE A 194 3.72 -11.07 -28.77
CA PHE A 194 3.58 -12.48 -28.37
C PHE A 194 4.47 -13.43 -29.18
N LYS A 195 4.63 -13.19 -30.50
CA LYS A 195 5.51 -13.99 -31.36
C LYS A 195 7.00 -13.85 -31.05
N ASN A 196 7.40 -12.71 -30.48
CA ASN A 196 8.79 -12.43 -30.16
C ASN A 196 9.22 -13.04 -28.82
N ILE A 197 8.27 -13.47 -27.97
CA ILE A 197 8.58 -14.16 -26.73
C ILE A 197 9.06 -15.58 -27.06
N PRO A 198 10.29 -15.98 -26.65
CA PRO A 198 10.75 -17.35 -26.78
C PRO A 198 9.76 -18.33 -26.13
N LYS A 199 9.55 -19.49 -26.73
CA LYS A 199 8.52 -20.45 -26.26
C LYS A 199 8.73 -20.92 -24.82
N ASP A 200 9.98 -20.99 -24.39
CA ASP A 200 10.42 -21.35 -23.04
C ASP A 200 10.34 -20.19 -22.03
N GLU A 201 10.13 -18.97 -22.51
CA GLU A 201 9.95 -17.75 -21.72
C GLU A 201 8.49 -17.27 -21.71
N LEU A 202 7.57 -18.02 -22.33
CA LEU A 202 6.15 -17.68 -22.31
C LEU A 202 5.64 -17.64 -20.87
N PRO A 203 4.91 -16.57 -20.49
CA PRO A 203 4.37 -16.47 -19.15
C PRO A 203 3.37 -17.60 -18.90
N THR A 204 3.32 -18.07 -17.65
CA THR A 204 2.30 -19.01 -17.18
C THR A 204 1.25 -18.24 -16.42
N PHE A 205 -0.02 -18.48 -16.75
CA PHE A 205 -1.13 -17.98 -15.97
C PHE A 205 -1.54 -19.03 -14.94
N GLY A 206 -1.71 -18.59 -13.69
CA GLY A 206 -2.18 -19.45 -12.62
C GLY A 206 -3.63 -19.89 -12.85
N THR A 207 -4.10 -20.84 -12.05
CA THR A 207 -5.50 -21.27 -12.08
C THR A 207 -6.40 -20.10 -11.73
N GLU A 208 -7.33 -19.79 -12.63
CA GLU A 208 -8.34 -18.74 -12.46
C GLU A 208 -9.72 -19.35 -12.42
N LEU A 209 -10.60 -18.75 -11.60
CA LEU A 209 -11.96 -19.21 -11.45
C LEU A 209 -12.86 -18.11 -10.90
N LYS A 210 -14.17 -18.31 -10.98
CA LYS A 210 -15.18 -17.50 -10.31
C LYS A 210 -15.76 -18.27 -9.14
N VAL A 211 -15.99 -17.57 -8.03
CA VAL A 211 -16.56 -18.15 -6.81
C VAL A 211 -17.92 -17.53 -6.56
N ALA A 212 -18.88 -18.38 -6.23
CA ALA A 212 -20.15 -17.93 -5.69
C ALA A 212 -20.46 -18.63 -4.36
N GLN A 213 -21.18 -17.94 -3.48
CA GLN A 213 -21.58 -18.45 -2.19
C GLN A 213 -23.07 -18.22 -1.90
N ILE A 214 -23.63 -19.11 -1.08
CA ILE A 214 -24.95 -18.95 -0.47
C ILE A 214 -24.77 -19.04 1.02
N VAL A 215 -25.21 -18.02 1.74
CA VAL A 215 -25.08 -17.93 3.19
C VAL A 215 -26.44 -18.11 3.84
N ALA A 216 -26.48 -18.93 4.88
CA ALA A 216 -27.64 -19.12 5.75
C ALA A 216 -27.28 -18.71 7.17
N GLU A 217 -27.97 -17.69 7.67
CA GLU A 217 -27.83 -17.21 9.04
C GLU A 217 -28.94 -17.81 9.93
N PRO A 218 -28.60 -18.26 11.15
CA PRO A 218 -29.59 -18.61 12.16
C PRO A 218 -30.48 -17.42 12.51
N LYS A 219 -31.80 -17.63 12.47
CA LYS A 219 -32.76 -16.58 12.80
C LYS A 219 -32.95 -16.48 14.30
N VAL A 220 -32.71 -15.30 14.85
CA VAL A 220 -33.06 -14.97 16.24
C VAL A 220 -34.58 -14.90 16.36
N SER A 221 -35.15 -15.57 17.37
CA SER A 221 -36.60 -15.52 17.63
C SER A 221 -37.07 -14.11 18.05
N GLU A 222 -38.34 -13.79 17.80
CA GLU A 222 -38.89 -12.49 18.20
C GLU A 222 -38.92 -12.33 19.73
N GLU A 223 -39.13 -13.43 20.46
CA GLU A 223 -39.09 -13.44 21.93
C GLU A 223 -37.72 -13.07 22.47
N GLU A 224 -36.65 -13.60 21.86
CA GLU A 224 -35.27 -13.29 22.26
C GLU A 224 -34.89 -11.85 21.90
N LYS A 225 -35.30 -11.37 20.71
CA LYS A 225 -35.14 -9.95 20.36
C LYS A 225 -35.84 -9.06 21.39
N GLN A 226 -37.07 -9.40 21.75
CA GLN A 226 -37.85 -8.63 22.72
C GLN A 226 -37.22 -8.67 24.11
N ARG A 227 -36.71 -9.83 24.55
CA ARG A 227 -35.97 -9.97 25.82
C ARG A 227 -34.77 -9.01 25.89
N VAL A 228 -34.01 -8.90 24.81
CA VAL A 228 -32.86 -7.98 24.73
C VAL A 228 -33.32 -6.52 24.75
N ILE A 229 -34.36 -6.18 23.99
CA ILE A 229 -34.92 -4.82 23.98
C ILE A 229 -35.43 -4.44 25.37
N ASP A 230 -36.18 -5.31 26.04
CA ASP A 230 -36.72 -5.08 27.37
C ASP A 230 -35.59 -4.96 28.41
N ARG A 231 -34.51 -5.74 28.24
CA ARG A 231 -33.33 -5.61 29.09
C ARG A 231 -32.68 -4.24 28.93
N LEU A 232 -32.51 -3.75 27.70
CA LEU A 232 -31.96 -2.41 27.45
C LEU A 232 -32.89 -1.31 27.99
N LYS A 233 -34.21 -1.44 27.82
CA LYS A 233 -35.19 -0.53 28.44
C LYS A 233 -35.09 -0.53 29.96
N SER A 234 -34.89 -1.69 30.58
CA SER A 234 -34.70 -1.78 32.02
C SER A 234 -33.43 -1.06 32.49
N PHE A 235 -32.34 -1.10 31.70
CA PHE A 235 -31.12 -0.35 32.00
C PHE A 235 -31.37 1.16 31.90
N LYS A 236 -32.04 1.61 30.84
CA LYS A 236 -32.42 3.02 30.69
C LYS A 236 -33.28 3.51 31.87
N ALA A 237 -34.33 2.78 32.23
CA ALA A 237 -35.20 3.12 33.35
C ALA A 237 -34.43 3.19 34.68
N ASP A 238 -33.56 2.21 34.96
CA ASP A 238 -32.74 2.19 36.17
C ASP A 238 -31.77 3.38 36.25
N ILE A 239 -31.25 3.84 35.11
CA ILE A 239 -30.37 5.02 35.04
C ILE A 239 -31.15 6.31 35.30
N ILE A 240 -32.35 6.44 34.71
CA ILE A 240 -33.17 7.66 34.80
C ILE A 240 -33.88 7.77 36.15
N GLU A 241 -34.48 6.67 36.63
CA GLU A 241 -35.38 6.66 37.79
C GLU A 241 -34.63 6.38 39.10
N ASN A 242 -33.67 5.45 39.07
CA ASN A 242 -32.94 5.00 40.28
C ASN A 242 -31.53 5.59 40.39
N GLY A 243 -31.11 6.41 39.43
CA GLY A 243 -29.78 7.06 39.42
C GLY A 243 -28.61 6.07 39.22
N ALA A 244 -28.85 4.92 38.61
CA ALA A 244 -27.79 3.97 38.29
C ALA A 244 -26.79 4.60 37.31
N SER A 245 -25.50 4.28 37.45
CA SER A 245 -24.47 4.80 36.54
C SER A 245 -24.52 4.06 35.19
N PHE A 246 -24.66 4.82 34.08
CA PHE A 246 -24.54 4.27 32.72
C PHE A 246 -23.20 3.52 32.53
N ARG A 247 -22.11 4.12 33.02
CA ARG A 247 -20.77 3.51 32.99
C ARG A 247 -20.77 2.13 33.66
N SER A 248 -21.39 1.99 34.83
CA SER A 248 -21.43 0.71 35.55
C SER A 248 -22.22 -0.34 34.76
N LYS A 249 -23.36 0.04 34.15
CA LYS A 249 -24.12 -0.87 33.30
C LYS A 249 -23.32 -1.29 32.07
N ALA A 250 -22.61 -0.36 31.43
CA ALA A 250 -21.75 -0.65 30.29
C ALA A 250 -20.61 -1.61 30.66
N VAL A 251 -19.92 -1.37 31.77
CA VAL A 251 -18.84 -2.26 32.24
C VAL A 251 -19.34 -3.67 32.57
N LEU A 252 -20.51 -3.77 33.20
CA LEU A 252 -21.02 -5.06 33.69
C LEU A 252 -21.76 -5.88 32.64
N TYR A 253 -22.40 -5.24 31.66
CA TYR A 253 -23.36 -5.91 30.77
C TYR A 253 -23.13 -5.65 29.30
N SER A 254 -22.35 -4.65 28.89
CA SER A 254 -22.11 -4.42 27.47
C SER A 254 -21.28 -5.56 26.88
N GLU A 255 -21.72 -6.08 25.76
CA GLU A 255 -21.03 -7.11 24.99
C GLU A 255 -20.06 -6.50 23.95
N ASP A 256 -19.86 -5.18 23.95
CA ASP A 256 -18.87 -4.54 23.08
C ASP A 256 -17.44 -4.68 23.66
N PRO A 257 -16.56 -5.52 23.06
CA PRO A 257 -15.21 -5.73 23.57
C PRO A 257 -14.33 -4.47 23.49
N GLY A 258 -14.64 -3.54 22.58
CA GLY A 258 -13.82 -2.34 22.34
C GLY A 258 -14.00 -1.23 23.38
N SER A 259 -15.14 -1.20 24.07
CA SER A 259 -15.44 -0.12 25.01
C SER A 259 -16.08 -0.53 26.33
N ALA A 260 -16.59 -1.75 26.50
CA ALA A 260 -17.26 -2.18 27.74
C ALA A 260 -16.40 -1.85 28.97
N SER A 261 -15.11 -2.24 28.97
CA SER A 261 -14.17 -1.98 30.08
C SER A 261 -13.93 -0.49 30.37
N ARG A 262 -14.12 0.39 29.37
CA ARG A 262 -14.00 1.85 29.49
C ARG A 262 -15.34 2.53 29.74
N GLY A 263 -16.41 1.76 29.98
CA GLY A 263 -17.75 2.27 30.23
C GLY A 263 -18.53 2.64 28.98
N GLY A 264 -18.25 1.99 27.85
CA GLY A 264 -18.99 2.22 26.59
C GLY A 264 -18.49 3.39 25.75
N LYS A 265 -17.40 4.05 26.16
CA LYS A 265 -17.02 5.40 25.69
C LYS A 265 -16.37 5.44 24.31
N TYR A 266 -16.87 6.35 23.48
CA TYR A 266 -16.30 6.75 22.19
C TYR A 266 -16.42 8.27 21.98
N THR A 267 -15.53 8.81 21.16
CA THR A 267 -15.66 10.18 20.63
C THR A 267 -15.89 10.07 19.13
N LEU A 268 -17.06 10.49 18.67
CA LEU A 268 -17.44 10.48 17.26
C LEU A 268 -17.22 11.86 16.64
N ASN A 269 -16.85 11.91 15.37
CA ASN A 269 -16.68 13.17 14.64
C ASN A 269 -17.55 13.20 13.38
N LYS A 270 -18.35 14.25 13.20
CA LYS A 270 -19.26 14.38 12.04
C LYS A 270 -18.55 14.38 10.69
N LYS A 271 -17.31 14.86 10.60
CA LYS A 271 -16.52 14.90 9.36
C LYS A 271 -15.70 13.63 9.11
N LYS A 272 -15.52 12.78 10.12
CA LYS A 272 -14.79 11.52 10.02
C LYS A 272 -15.75 10.40 10.41
N PRO A 273 -16.56 9.89 9.45
CA PRO A 273 -17.55 8.87 9.77
C PRO A 273 -16.85 7.63 10.33
N GLN A 274 -17.04 7.41 11.62
CA GLN A 274 -16.64 6.22 12.36
C GLN A 274 -17.91 5.58 12.91
N MET A 275 -17.97 4.25 12.95
CA MET A 275 -19.18 3.45 13.24
C MET A 275 -20.19 3.36 12.07
N VAL A 276 -21.03 2.32 12.15
CA VAL A 276 -22.15 2.07 11.23
C VAL A 276 -23.17 3.21 11.24
N LYS A 277 -23.92 3.33 10.13
CA LYS A 277 -24.78 4.49 9.86
C LYS A 277 -25.85 4.67 10.93
N GLU A 278 -26.52 3.58 11.29
CA GLU A 278 -27.61 3.51 12.26
C GLU A 278 -27.18 4.04 13.63
N PHE A 279 -25.96 3.67 14.06
CA PHE A 279 -25.38 4.14 15.32
C PHE A 279 -25.15 5.65 15.30
N ARG A 280 -24.57 6.17 14.21
CA ARG A 280 -24.28 7.60 14.06
C ARG A 280 -25.55 8.43 14.01
N GLU A 281 -26.58 7.96 13.31
CA GLU A 281 -27.86 8.68 13.20
C GLU A 281 -28.51 8.87 14.57
N VAL A 282 -28.53 7.83 15.40
CA VAL A 282 -29.04 7.93 16.77
C VAL A 282 -28.14 8.82 17.63
N ALA A 283 -26.82 8.59 17.62
CA ALA A 283 -25.87 9.37 18.42
C ALA A 283 -25.95 10.88 18.16
N PHE A 284 -26.10 11.29 16.90
CA PHE A 284 -26.14 12.71 16.52
C PHE A 284 -27.53 13.36 16.67
N ALA A 285 -28.58 12.57 16.89
CA ALA A 285 -29.93 13.06 17.16
C ALA A 285 -30.15 13.38 18.66
N LEU A 286 -29.34 12.79 19.56
CA LEU A 286 -29.45 12.99 21.00
C LEU A 286 -29.00 14.38 21.44
N GLN A 287 -29.57 14.86 22.55
CA GLN A 287 -29.12 16.02 23.31
C GLN A 287 -28.15 15.62 24.42
N GLU A 288 -27.35 16.57 24.92
CA GLU A 288 -26.43 16.30 26.04
C GLU A 288 -27.21 15.80 27.28
N GLY A 289 -26.76 14.68 27.84
CA GLY A 289 -27.41 13.99 28.96
C GLY A 289 -28.55 13.06 28.55
N GLU A 290 -28.96 13.05 27.28
CA GLU A 290 -30.04 12.18 26.80
C GLU A 290 -29.58 10.72 26.63
N ILE A 291 -30.50 9.79 26.82
CA ILE A 291 -30.31 8.35 26.55
C ILE A 291 -31.32 7.91 25.49
N SER A 292 -30.84 7.29 24.41
CA SER A 292 -31.68 6.82 23.30
C SER A 292 -32.66 5.72 23.74
N GLU A 293 -33.70 5.48 22.93
CA GLU A 293 -34.39 4.19 22.95
C GLU A 293 -33.47 3.08 22.39
N PRO A 294 -33.75 1.80 22.68
CA PRO A 294 -33.03 0.69 22.05
C PRO A 294 -33.20 0.70 20.54
N PHE A 295 -32.10 0.55 19.81
CA PHE A 295 -32.09 0.47 18.35
C PHE A 295 -31.15 -0.63 17.87
N LYS A 296 -31.35 -1.11 16.63
CA LYS A 296 -30.63 -2.25 16.06
C LYS A 296 -29.51 -1.78 15.12
N THR A 297 -28.38 -2.48 15.16
CA THR A 297 -27.33 -2.45 14.12
C THR A 297 -26.93 -3.90 13.75
N ASP A 298 -25.99 -4.07 12.83
CA ASP A 298 -25.45 -5.39 12.45
C ASP A 298 -24.75 -6.11 13.61
N TYR A 299 -24.34 -5.37 14.66
CA TYR A 299 -23.67 -5.93 15.84
C TYR A 299 -24.64 -6.32 16.98
N GLY A 300 -25.93 -5.97 16.89
CA GLY A 300 -26.93 -6.24 17.92
C GLY A 300 -27.78 -5.02 18.28
N TYR A 301 -28.27 -4.97 19.52
CA TYR A 301 -29.11 -3.88 20.02
C TYR A 301 -28.34 -2.97 20.96
N HIS A 302 -28.57 -1.67 20.81
CA HIS A 302 -27.79 -0.63 21.48
C HIS A 302 -28.70 0.34 22.21
N ILE A 303 -28.21 0.88 23.33
CA ILE A 303 -28.61 2.19 23.84
C ILE A 303 -27.39 3.09 23.92
N ILE A 304 -27.56 4.36 23.59
CA ILE A 304 -26.50 5.37 23.62
C ILE A 304 -26.89 6.46 24.62
N THR A 305 -25.91 6.99 25.35
CA THR A 305 -26.00 8.29 26.01
C THR A 305 -25.01 9.26 25.39
N LEU A 306 -25.43 10.53 25.25
CA LEU A 306 -24.56 11.61 24.82
C LEU A 306 -24.05 12.38 26.04
N GLU A 307 -22.75 12.29 26.33
CA GLU A 307 -22.16 12.96 27.49
C GLU A 307 -21.88 14.43 27.21
N LYS A 308 -21.28 14.74 26.05
CA LYS A 308 -20.87 16.10 25.71
C LYS A 308 -20.71 16.32 24.21
N ILE A 309 -21.00 17.52 23.75
CA ILE A 309 -20.77 18.01 22.39
C ILE A 309 -19.67 19.09 22.43
N ARG A 310 -18.60 18.87 21.67
CA ARG A 310 -17.46 19.78 21.53
C ARG A 310 -17.27 20.14 20.07
N GLY A 311 -18.02 21.12 19.60
CA GLY A 311 -18.03 21.52 18.19
C GLY A 311 -18.56 20.40 17.28
N GLN A 312 -17.65 19.67 16.63
CA GLN A 312 -17.99 18.52 15.76
C GLN A 312 -17.72 17.16 16.41
N GLU A 313 -17.18 17.15 17.63
CA GLU A 313 -16.94 15.95 18.42
C GLU A 313 -18.12 15.67 19.36
N TYR A 314 -18.54 14.42 19.40
CA TYR A 314 -19.64 13.91 20.23
C TYR A 314 -19.08 12.81 21.13
N ASP A 315 -18.97 13.09 22.42
CA ASP A 315 -18.55 12.11 23.41
C ASP A 315 -19.78 11.30 23.82
N VAL A 316 -19.79 10.03 23.44
CA VAL A 316 -20.90 9.11 23.66
C VAL A 316 -20.45 7.93 24.51
N ALA A 317 -21.38 7.35 25.25
CA ALA A 317 -21.22 6.02 25.81
C ALA A 317 -22.35 5.12 25.34
N HIS A 318 -22.08 3.84 25.07
CA HIS A 318 -23.10 2.90 24.63
C HIS A 318 -23.07 1.58 25.40
N ILE A 319 -24.19 0.86 25.36
CA ILE A 319 -24.32 -0.52 25.84
C ILE A 319 -24.83 -1.35 24.66
N LEU A 320 -24.07 -2.36 24.27
CA LEU A 320 -24.43 -3.33 23.25
C LEU A 320 -24.89 -4.63 23.92
N LEU A 321 -26.04 -5.15 23.50
CA LEU A 321 -26.47 -6.51 23.81
C LEU A 321 -26.79 -7.27 22.51
N THR A 322 -26.23 -8.47 22.38
CA THR A 322 -26.44 -9.33 21.21
C THR A 322 -27.47 -10.41 21.55
N PRO A 323 -28.58 -10.51 20.81
CA PRO A 323 -29.53 -11.61 20.96
C PRO A 323 -28.84 -12.95 20.75
N LYS A 324 -29.12 -13.93 21.62
CA LYS A 324 -28.51 -15.25 21.50
C LYS A 324 -29.32 -16.15 20.58
N VAL A 325 -28.64 -16.85 19.69
CA VAL A 325 -29.27 -17.82 18.81
C VAL A 325 -29.48 -19.13 19.57
N SER A 326 -30.67 -19.73 19.46
CA SER A 326 -30.93 -21.05 20.05
C SER A 326 -30.31 -22.18 19.22
N ASN A 327 -30.03 -23.33 19.84
CA ASN A 327 -29.48 -24.49 19.13
C ASN A 327 -30.44 -24.99 18.03
N GLU A 328 -31.74 -24.85 18.24
CA GLU A 328 -32.78 -25.19 17.27
C GLU A 328 -32.66 -24.30 16.02
N ALA A 329 -32.51 -22.98 16.20
CA ALA A 329 -32.34 -22.04 15.08
C ALA A 329 -31.03 -22.27 14.32
N ILE A 330 -29.95 -22.65 15.02
CA ILE A 330 -28.68 -23.06 14.40
C ILE A 330 -28.90 -24.31 13.52
N THR A 331 -29.61 -25.31 14.05
CA THR A 331 -29.90 -26.55 13.33
C THR A 331 -30.79 -26.29 12.12
N GLU A 332 -31.85 -25.48 12.27
CA GLU A 332 -32.76 -25.11 11.19
C GLU A 332 -32.04 -24.38 10.05
N ALA A 333 -31.14 -23.43 10.35
CA ALA A 333 -30.38 -22.73 9.32
C ALA A 333 -29.47 -23.68 8.53
N LYS A 334 -28.82 -24.62 9.22
CA LYS A 334 -28.01 -25.65 8.58
C LYS A 334 -28.85 -26.55 7.68
N GLU A 335 -29.94 -27.11 8.19
CA GLU A 335 -30.84 -28.00 7.43
C GLU A 335 -31.47 -27.29 6.22
N ARG A 336 -31.81 -26.00 6.37
CA ARG A 336 -32.29 -25.18 5.25
C ARG A 336 -31.25 -25.09 4.15
N LEU A 337 -29.98 -24.85 4.49
CA LEU A 337 -28.91 -24.77 3.50
C LEU A 337 -28.57 -26.15 2.90
N GLU A 338 -28.68 -27.22 3.67
CA GLU A 338 -28.54 -28.60 3.16
C GLU A 338 -29.63 -28.91 2.11
N LYS A 339 -30.89 -28.55 2.36
CA LYS A 339 -31.98 -28.69 1.38
C LYS A 339 -31.77 -27.85 0.12
N VAL A 340 -31.26 -26.63 0.26
CA VAL A 340 -30.90 -25.78 -0.88
C VAL A 340 -29.80 -26.45 -1.71
N ARG A 341 -28.76 -26.97 -1.05
CA ARG A 341 -27.69 -27.72 -1.71
C ARG A 341 -28.22 -28.94 -2.45
N GLU A 342 -29.10 -29.73 -1.83
CA GLU A 342 -29.71 -30.90 -2.48
C GLU A 342 -30.44 -30.53 -3.78
N ARG A 343 -31.23 -29.44 -3.77
CA ARG A 343 -31.92 -28.92 -4.97
C ARG A 343 -30.95 -28.45 -6.06
N ILE A 344 -29.80 -27.88 -5.68
CA ILE A 344 -28.79 -27.46 -6.66
C ILE A 344 -28.11 -28.69 -7.28
N VAL A 345 -27.74 -29.67 -6.44
CA VAL A 345 -27.05 -30.90 -6.89
C VAL A 345 -27.96 -31.80 -7.73
N SER A 346 -29.27 -31.84 -7.46
CA SER A 346 -30.26 -32.55 -8.29
C SER A 346 -30.53 -31.84 -9.63
N GLY A 347 -30.13 -30.57 -9.76
CA GLY A 347 -30.40 -29.74 -10.94
C GLY A 347 -31.81 -29.12 -10.94
N ASP A 348 -32.54 -29.17 -9.82
CA ASP A 348 -33.89 -28.56 -9.72
C ASP A 348 -33.84 -27.02 -9.76
N ILE A 349 -32.72 -26.42 -9.35
CA ILE A 349 -32.49 -24.97 -9.37
C ILE A 349 -31.01 -24.67 -9.65
N SER A 350 -30.74 -23.56 -10.34
CA SER A 350 -29.38 -23.07 -10.52
C SER A 350 -28.81 -22.52 -9.21
N PHE A 351 -27.48 -22.49 -9.07
CA PHE A 351 -26.86 -21.87 -7.89
C PHE A 351 -27.23 -20.38 -7.77
N ALA A 352 -27.28 -19.67 -8.89
CA ALA A 352 -27.61 -18.25 -8.91
C ALA A 352 -29.06 -17.98 -8.45
N ASP A 353 -30.03 -18.78 -8.91
CA ASP A 353 -31.42 -18.65 -8.49
C ASP A 353 -31.60 -19.05 -7.02
N ALA A 354 -30.89 -20.10 -6.58
CA ALA A 354 -30.88 -20.50 -5.18
C ALA A 354 -30.28 -19.42 -4.27
N ALA A 355 -29.24 -18.72 -4.71
CA ALA A 355 -28.67 -17.59 -3.98
C ALA A 355 -29.70 -16.47 -3.80
N LYS A 356 -30.44 -16.14 -4.86
CA LYS A 356 -31.48 -15.12 -4.82
C LYS A 356 -32.65 -15.49 -3.89
N GLU A 357 -33.08 -16.75 -3.94
CA GLU A 357 -34.20 -17.29 -3.14
C GLU A 357 -33.82 -17.45 -1.66
N ALA A 358 -32.64 -18.00 -1.37
CA ALA A 358 -32.32 -18.56 -0.05
C ALA A 358 -31.14 -17.91 0.67
N SER A 359 -30.29 -17.13 -0.01
CA SER A 359 -29.16 -16.49 0.66
C SER A 359 -29.63 -15.31 1.54
N ASP A 360 -29.12 -15.29 2.77
CA ASP A 360 -29.28 -14.18 3.71
C ASP A 360 -28.26 -13.06 3.48
N GLU A 361 -27.19 -13.32 2.72
CA GLU A 361 -26.17 -12.32 2.35
C GLU A 361 -26.71 -11.34 1.30
N LYS A 362 -26.91 -10.07 1.70
CA LYS A 362 -27.57 -9.07 0.86
C LYS A 362 -26.70 -8.59 -0.29
N GLU A 363 -25.40 -8.60 -0.08
CA GLU A 363 -24.36 -8.09 -0.95
C GLU A 363 -24.28 -8.90 -2.24
N THR A 364 -24.40 -10.23 -2.15
CA THR A 364 -24.15 -11.15 -3.27
C THR A 364 -25.43 -11.84 -3.76
N LYS A 365 -26.49 -11.95 -2.95
CA LYS A 365 -27.70 -12.72 -3.31
C LYS A 365 -28.34 -12.31 -4.64
N ASN A 366 -28.33 -11.02 -4.96
CA ASN A 366 -28.96 -10.52 -6.19
C ASN A 366 -28.08 -10.73 -7.43
N ASP A 367 -26.78 -10.98 -7.23
CA ASP A 367 -25.79 -11.27 -8.26
C ASP A 367 -25.49 -12.77 -8.33
N GLY A 368 -26.45 -13.61 -7.90
CA GLY A 368 -26.31 -15.07 -7.95
C GLY A 368 -25.28 -15.62 -6.96
N GLY A 369 -24.96 -14.87 -5.90
CA GLY A 369 -23.97 -15.26 -4.89
C GLY A 369 -22.52 -14.99 -5.30
N GLN A 370 -22.28 -14.35 -6.44
CA GLN A 370 -20.93 -14.12 -6.97
C GLN A 370 -20.09 -13.25 -6.04
N LEU A 371 -18.86 -13.69 -5.77
CA LEU A 371 -17.89 -12.93 -4.98
C LEU A 371 -17.14 -11.94 -5.86
N ILE A 372 -16.98 -10.71 -5.39
CA ILE A 372 -16.17 -9.70 -6.06
C ILE A 372 -14.75 -9.75 -5.48
N ASN A 373 -13.76 -9.86 -6.36
CA ASN A 373 -12.36 -9.79 -5.97
C ASN A 373 -12.05 -8.37 -5.45
N PRO A 374 -11.62 -8.22 -4.19
CA PRO A 374 -11.40 -6.90 -3.60
C PRO A 374 -10.23 -6.13 -4.22
N THR A 375 -9.35 -6.81 -4.96
CA THR A 375 -8.17 -6.21 -5.59
C THR A 375 -8.48 -5.72 -7.00
N THR A 376 -9.15 -6.55 -7.80
CA THR A 376 -9.43 -6.28 -9.23
C THR A 376 -10.82 -5.71 -9.47
N GLN A 377 -11.72 -5.81 -8.50
CA GLN A 377 -13.13 -5.41 -8.59
C GLN A 377 -13.94 -6.17 -9.67
N ASP A 378 -13.44 -7.31 -10.13
CA ASP A 378 -14.14 -8.24 -11.02
C ASP A 378 -14.50 -9.55 -10.28
N TYR A 379 -15.04 -10.55 -10.99
CA TYR A 379 -15.42 -11.84 -10.41
C TYR A 379 -14.31 -12.91 -10.51
N ASN A 380 -13.16 -12.58 -11.09
CA ASN A 380 -12.10 -13.55 -11.35
C ASN A 380 -11.14 -13.62 -10.15
N PHE A 381 -10.84 -14.85 -9.73
CA PHE A 381 -9.89 -15.13 -8.67
C PHE A 381 -8.77 -16.01 -9.19
N GLU A 382 -7.52 -15.56 -9.00
CA GLU A 382 -6.35 -16.40 -9.17
C GLU A 382 -6.13 -17.22 -7.89
N LEU A 383 -6.19 -18.55 -8.00
CA LEU A 383 -6.19 -19.48 -6.87
C LEU A 383 -5.02 -19.24 -5.89
N THR A 384 -3.84 -18.90 -6.41
CA THR A 384 -2.60 -18.67 -5.62
C THR A 384 -2.59 -17.34 -4.86
N ARG A 385 -3.50 -16.42 -5.19
CA ARG A 385 -3.59 -15.07 -4.61
C ARG A 385 -4.85 -14.89 -3.75
N MET A 386 -5.62 -15.96 -3.53
CA MET A 386 -6.80 -15.94 -2.68
C MET A 386 -6.43 -15.95 -1.19
N ASP A 387 -7.40 -15.53 -0.37
CA ASP A 387 -7.32 -15.72 1.07
C ASP A 387 -7.13 -17.22 1.41
N PRO A 388 -6.24 -17.60 2.34
CA PRO A 388 -5.95 -19.00 2.65
C PRO A 388 -7.17 -19.82 3.12
N GLU A 389 -8.12 -19.20 3.82
CA GLU A 389 -9.33 -19.88 4.27
C GLU A 389 -10.23 -20.21 3.09
N LEU A 390 -10.46 -19.23 2.21
CA LEU A 390 -11.25 -19.43 1.00
C LEU A 390 -10.58 -20.43 0.04
N TYR A 391 -9.25 -20.34 -0.12
CA TYR A 391 -8.47 -21.30 -0.91
C TYR A 391 -8.69 -22.74 -0.44
N ALA A 392 -8.59 -22.98 0.88
CA ALA A 392 -8.73 -24.32 1.44
C ALA A 392 -10.12 -24.91 1.17
N GLN A 393 -11.15 -24.06 1.11
CA GLN A 393 -12.54 -24.43 0.90
C GLN A 393 -12.85 -24.78 -0.56
N ILE A 394 -12.14 -24.20 -1.53
CA ILE A 394 -12.48 -24.32 -2.96
C ILE A 394 -11.45 -25.08 -3.81
N GLN A 395 -10.20 -25.25 -3.36
CA GLN A 395 -9.12 -25.82 -4.20
C GLN A 395 -9.49 -27.16 -4.86
N ASN A 396 -10.27 -27.99 -4.16
CA ASN A 396 -10.68 -29.32 -4.59
C ASN A 396 -12.03 -29.34 -5.33
N LEU A 397 -12.74 -28.22 -5.41
CA LEU A 397 -14.01 -28.12 -6.12
C LEU A 397 -13.76 -28.05 -7.63
N LYS A 398 -14.47 -28.90 -8.37
CA LYS A 398 -14.52 -28.83 -9.83
C LYS A 398 -15.52 -27.77 -10.29
N ASP A 399 -15.44 -27.43 -11.57
CA ASP A 399 -16.38 -26.51 -12.19
C ASP A 399 -17.83 -27.02 -12.07
N GLY A 400 -18.72 -26.18 -11.56
CA GLY A 400 -20.12 -26.50 -11.27
C GLY A 400 -20.35 -27.36 -10.02
N GLU A 401 -19.30 -27.77 -9.30
CA GLU A 401 -19.44 -28.54 -8.07
C GLU A 401 -19.85 -27.63 -6.90
N VAL A 402 -20.69 -28.16 -6.01
CA VAL A 402 -21.14 -27.44 -4.80
C VAL A 402 -20.53 -28.08 -3.57
N SER A 403 -19.86 -27.26 -2.76
CA SER A 403 -19.25 -27.69 -1.51
C SER A 403 -20.26 -28.31 -0.55
N LEU A 404 -19.78 -29.04 0.44
CA LEU A 404 -20.58 -29.34 1.64
C LEU A 404 -20.90 -28.04 2.39
N VAL A 405 -21.91 -28.11 3.27
CA VAL A 405 -22.22 -26.98 4.17
C VAL A 405 -21.07 -26.77 5.13
N GLN A 406 -20.50 -25.58 5.08
CA GLN A 406 -19.41 -25.14 5.94
C GLN A 406 -19.96 -24.24 7.05
N THR A 407 -19.31 -24.32 8.20
CA THR A 407 -19.64 -23.48 9.35
C THR A 407 -18.58 -22.41 9.48
N GLU A 408 -18.99 -21.15 9.53
CA GLU A 408 -18.13 -20.01 9.81
C GLU A 408 -18.62 -19.34 11.09
N GLN A 409 -17.68 -18.93 11.94
CA GLN A 409 -17.99 -18.21 13.17
C GLN A 409 -17.33 -16.84 13.11
N ASP A 410 -18.12 -15.79 13.28
CA ASP A 410 -17.59 -14.44 13.34
C ASP A 410 -16.89 -14.17 14.68
N ARG A 411 -16.23 -13.01 14.77
CA ARG A 411 -15.52 -12.58 15.99
C ARG A 411 -16.43 -12.37 17.20
N THR A 412 -17.72 -12.14 16.97
CA THR A 412 -18.74 -12.02 18.02
C THR A 412 -19.33 -13.37 18.44
N GLY A 413 -18.88 -14.45 17.82
CA GLY A 413 -19.33 -15.81 18.10
C GLY A 413 -20.60 -16.22 17.37
N ASN A 414 -21.16 -15.36 16.50
CA ASN A 414 -22.31 -15.74 15.69
C ASN A 414 -21.86 -16.76 14.64
N VAL A 415 -22.67 -17.79 14.49
CA VAL A 415 -22.45 -18.85 13.53
C VAL A 415 -23.24 -18.53 12.28
N LYS A 416 -22.61 -18.67 11.12
CA LYS A 416 -23.28 -18.69 9.81
C LYS A 416 -22.86 -19.93 9.06
N PHE A 417 -23.75 -20.39 8.18
CA PHE A 417 -23.49 -21.54 7.33
C PHE A 417 -23.33 -21.07 5.89
N LYS A 418 -22.42 -21.67 5.14
CA LYS A 418 -22.24 -21.36 3.73
C LYS A 418 -22.01 -22.58 2.87
N ILE A 419 -22.43 -22.49 1.62
CA ILE A 419 -22.02 -23.39 0.53
C ILE A 419 -21.37 -22.55 -0.56
N LEU A 420 -20.38 -23.13 -1.22
CA LEU A 420 -19.59 -22.50 -2.25
C LEU A 420 -19.71 -23.30 -3.54
N THR A 421 -19.62 -22.60 -4.67
CA THR A 421 -19.42 -23.23 -5.97
C THR A 421 -18.34 -22.50 -6.75
N VAL A 422 -17.73 -23.22 -7.68
CA VAL A 422 -16.72 -22.71 -8.60
C VAL A 422 -17.30 -22.77 -10.01
N SER A 423 -17.10 -21.70 -10.77
CA SER A 423 -17.48 -21.61 -12.19
C SER A 423 -16.35 -20.99 -13.00
N ASP A 424 -16.36 -21.22 -14.32
CA ASP A 424 -15.34 -20.74 -15.26
C ASP A 424 -13.91 -21.08 -14.82
N ARG A 425 -13.70 -22.26 -14.24
CA ARG A 425 -12.36 -22.72 -13.84
C ARG A 425 -11.47 -22.93 -15.06
N VAL A 426 -10.38 -22.17 -15.12
CA VAL A 426 -9.30 -22.30 -16.08
C VAL A 426 -8.05 -22.73 -15.30
N ASP A 427 -7.64 -23.99 -15.48
CA ASP A 427 -6.44 -24.51 -14.84
C ASP A 427 -5.16 -23.80 -15.34
N ASP A 428 -4.06 -23.99 -14.61
CA ASP A 428 -2.79 -23.35 -14.96
C ASP A 428 -2.34 -23.76 -16.36
N HIS A 429 -1.87 -22.78 -17.12
CA HIS A 429 -1.42 -23.02 -18.49
C HIS A 429 -0.38 -21.98 -18.91
N THR A 430 0.46 -22.38 -19.85
CA THR A 430 1.30 -21.44 -20.60
C THR A 430 0.40 -20.55 -21.45
N ALA A 431 0.72 -19.25 -21.50
CA ALA A 431 -0.04 -18.25 -22.22
C ALA A 431 -0.38 -18.70 -23.65
N ASP A 432 -1.67 -18.65 -23.97
CA ASP A 432 -2.20 -18.94 -25.29
C ASP A 432 -2.78 -17.66 -25.91
N TYR A 433 -2.37 -17.35 -27.13
CA TYR A 433 -2.77 -16.09 -27.78
C TYR A 433 -4.29 -15.93 -27.94
N ALA A 434 -5.01 -17.03 -28.18
CA ALA A 434 -6.45 -16.96 -28.42
C ALA A 434 -7.23 -16.88 -27.11
N LYS A 435 -6.80 -17.61 -26.08
CA LYS A 435 -7.46 -17.63 -24.76
C LYS A 435 -7.13 -16.39 -23.93
N ASP A 436 -5.88 -15.94 -23.95
CA ASP A 436 -5.34 -14.91 -23.05
C ASP A 436 -5.12 -13.56 -23.73
N PHE A 437 -5.77 -13.30 -24.87
CA PHE A 437 -5.52 -12.10 -25.67
C PHE A 437 -5.56 -10.81 -24.84
N LEU A 438 -6.50 -10.67 -23.90
CA LEU A 438 -6.60 -9.47 -23.06
C LEU A 438 -5.41 -9.32 -22.11
N LYS A 439 -4.94 -10.41 -21.50
CA LYS A 439 -3.75 -10.41 -20.61
C LYS A 439 -2.49 -10.12 -21.41
N ILE A 440 -2.34 -10.78 -22.56
CA ILE A 440 -1.21 -10.57 -23.46
C ILE A 440 -1.22 -9.13 -23.99
N LYS A 441 -2.39 -8.56 -24.29
CA LYS A 441 -2.55 -7.16 -24.67
C LYS A 441 -2.08 -6.21 -23.57
N GLU A 442 -2.41 -6.49 -22.31
CA GLU A 442 -1.93 -5.71 -21.16
C GLU A 442 -0.41 -5.78 -21.03
N LEU A 443 0.17 -6.98 -21.08
CA LEU A 443 1.63 -7.17 -21.06
C LEU A 443 2.33 -6.44 -22.22
N ALA A 444 1.76 -6.52 -23.43
CA ALA A 444 2.29 -5.83 -24.60
C ALA A 444 2.19 -4.30 -24.46
N LEU A 445 1.10 -3.81 -23.85
CA LEU A 445 0.91 -2.40 -23.58
C LEU A 445 1.96 -1.90 -22.57
N ASP A 446 2.20 -2.64 -21.50
CA ASP A 446 3.16 -2.28 -20.47
C ASP A 446 4.60 -2.28 -21.01
N GLU A 447 4.98 -3.29 -21.80
CA GLU A 447 6.25 -3.30 -22.52
C GLU A 447 6.38 -2.07 -23.44
N LYS A 448 5.33 -1.73 -24.19
CA LYS A 448 5.33 -0.55 -25.07
C LYS A 448 5.45 0.76 -24.29
N LYS A 449 4.84 0.86 -23.11
CA LYS A 449 4.98 2.02 -22.20
C LYS A 449 6.41 2.13 -21.66
N ILE A 450 7.03 1.01 -21.27
CA ILE A 450 8.43 0.96 -20.84
C ILE A 450 9.35 1.47 -21.97
N GLN A 451 9.16 0.98 -23.19
CA GLN A 451 9.94 1.43 -24.36
C GLN A 451 9.74 2.93 -24.66
N ALA A 452 8.52 3.45 -24.50
CA ALA A 452 8.24 4.87 -24.66
C ALA A 452 8.99 5.71 -23.60
N ILE A 453 9.01 5.25 -22.36
CA ILE A 453 9.77 5.87 -21.26
C ILE A 453 11.26 5.83 -21.55
N GLU A 454 11.82 4.69 -21.93
CA GLU A 454 13.24 4.55 -22.25
C GLU A 454 13.66 5.47 -23.39
N LYS A 455 12.84 5.54 -24.45
CA LYS A 455 13.07 6.45 -25.58
C LYS A 455 13.07 7.90 -25.12
N TRP A 456 12.07 8.30 -24.34
CA TRP A 456 11.97 9.65 -23.79
C TRP A 456 13.17 9.99 -22.92
N GLN A 457 13.58 9.08 -22.01
CA GLN A 457 14.75 9.28 -21.16
C GLN A 457 16.02 9.46 -21.99
N LYS A 458 16.23 8.62 -23.00
CA LYS A 458 17.42 8.70 -23.87
C LYS A 458 17.52 10.04 -24.58
N GLU A 459 16.40 10.55 -25.08
CA GLU A 459 16.34 11.89 -25.71
C GLU A 459 16.62 12.98 -24.67
N LYS A 460 15.93 12.95 -23.53
CA LYS A 460 16.02 14.00 -22.50
C LYS A 460 17.34 14.03 -21.75
N ILE A 461 18.01 12.90 -21.59
CA ILE A 461 19.37 12.85 -21.03
C ILE A 461 20.31 13.67 -21.90
N LEU A 462 20.20 13.59 -23.24
CA LEU A 462 21.06 14.37 -24.13
C LEU A 462 20.80 15.87 -24.02
N ASP A 463 19.53 16.27 -23.92
CA ASP A 463 19.09 17.67 -23.83
C ASP A 463 19.38 18.33 -22.47
N THR A 464 19.53 17.55 -21.40
CA THR A 464 19.71 18.07 -20.03
C THR A 464 21.18 18.16 -19.62
N TYR A 465 21.54 19.22 -18.91
CA TYR A 465 22.85 19.30 -18.25
C TYR A 465 22.94 18.28 -17.12
N ILE A 466 23.86 17.33 -17.23
CA ILE A 466 24.05 16.25 -16.25
C ILE A 466 25.53 16.18 -15.91
N LYS A 467 25.84 16.23 -14.60
CA LYS A 467 27.20 16.07 -14.09
C LYS A 467 27.18 15.07 -12.94
N ILE A 468 27.81 13.91 -13.14
CA ILE A 468 28.03 12.89 -12.11
C ILE A 468 29.46 13.00 -11.58
N SER A 469 29.60 13.01 -10.26
CA SER A 469 30.85 13.20 -9.52
C SER A 469 31.23 11.94 -8.73
N GLY A 470 32.50 11.84 -8.34
CA GLY A 470 32.98 10.81 -7.42
C GLY A 470 32.92 9.38 -7.97
N GLU A 471 32.74 8.43 -7.06
CA GLU A 471 32.70 6.99 -7.33
C GLU A 471 31.51 6.55 -8.20
N TYR A 472 30.44 7.34 -8.23
CA TYR A 472 29.26 7.05 -9.06
C TYR A 472 29.53 7.16 -10.57
N ARG A 473 30.67 7.72 -10.99
CA ARG A 473 31.08 7.75 -12.40
C ARG A 473 31.46 6.38 -12.94
N ASP A 474 31.79 5.44 -12.05
CA ASP A 474 32.19 4.08 -12.40
C ASP A 474 31.00 3.11 -12.30
N CYS A 475 29.82 3.61 -11.94
CA CYS A 475 28.58 2.83 -11.95
C CYS A 475 28.18 2.44 -13.38
N ASN A 476 27.70 1.21 -13.52
CA ASN A 476 27.07 0.73 -14.75
C ASN A 476 25.57 1.03 -14.70
N PHE A 477 25.14 2.04 -15.43
CA PHE A 477 23.74 2.47 -15.46
C PHE A 477 22.94 1.83 -16.60
N SER A 478 21.63 1.73 -16.44
CA SER A 478 20.67 1.37 -17.50
C SER A 478 20.69 2.38 -18.66
N SER A 479 20.74 3.67 -18.32
CA SER A 479 20.72 4.79 -19.27
C SER A 479 22.10 5.45 -19.42
N ASN A 480 22.38 6.08 -20.57
CA ASN A 480 23.68 6.72 -20.86
C ASN A 480 23.84 8.09 -20.17
N TRP A 481 23.82 8.11 -18.83
CA TRP A 481 23.95 9.34 -18.03
C TRP A 481 25.28 10.08 -18.22
N LEU A 482 26.35 9.36 -18.57
CA LEU A 482 27.68 9.93 -18.76
C LEU A 482 27.90 10.49 -20.18
N LYS A 483 26.93 10.29 -21.10
CA LYS A 483 26.99 10.72 -22.51
C LYS A 483 28.30 10.28 -23.20
N ARG A 484 28.74 9.06 -22.93
CA ARG A 484 29.93 8.46 -23.54
C ARG A 484 29.58 7.61 -24.75
#